data_AF-A0A8S3GIQ4-F1
#
_entry.id   AF-A0A8S3GIQ4-F1
#
_cell.length_a   1.000
_cell.length_b   1.000
_cell.length_c   1.000
_cell.angle_alpha   90.00
_cell.angle_beta   90.00
_cell.angle_gamma   90.00
#
_symmetry.space_group_name_H-M   'P 1'
#
loop_
_entity.id
_entity.type
_entity.pdbx_description
1 polymer ?
#
loop_
_entity_poly.entity_id
_entity_poly.type
_entity_poly.pdbx_seq_one_letter_code
_entity_poly.pdbx_strand_id
1 'polypeptide(L)' 'MFIRSPMMELGLALGGALIFSLYLVFDTQRIMRKTSPEEYIDAAIQIYLDITRLFIEILRILEATRRN' A
#
# COMPACT_ATOMS: atom_id res chain seq x y z
N MET A 1 -22.99 -3.47 7.96
CA MET A 1 -23.04 -4.38 9.13
C MET A 1 -22.86 -5.85 8.71
N PHE A 2 -21.95 -6.17 7.78
CA PHE A 2 -21.85 -7.52 7.17
C PHE A 2 -20.45 -8.15 7.16
N ILE A 3 -19.44 -7.47 7.73
CA ILE A 3 -18.11 -8.05 7.89
C ILE A 3 -17.95 -8.32 9.39
N ARG A 4 -18.12 -9.59 9.78
CA ARG A 4 -18.02 -10.05 11.17
C ARG A 4 -17.20 -11.34 11.32
N SER A 5 -16.76 -11.95 10.21
CA SER A 5 -15.88 -13.13 10.32
C SER A 5 -14.42 -12.67 10.29
N PRO A 6 -13.65 -12.94 11.34
CA PRO A 6 -12.25 -12.50 11.42
C PRO A 6 -11.36 -13.01 10.28
N MET A 7 -11.70 -14.17 9.70
CA MET A 7 -11.01 -14.74 8.54
C MET A 7 -11.27 -13.95 7.25
N MET A 8 -12.46 -13.38 7.08
CA MET A 8 -12.78 -12.54 5.93
C MET A 8 -12.14 -11.16 6.05
N GLU A 9 -12.05 -10.61 7.26
CA GLU A 9 -11.28 -9.38 7.53
C GLU A 9 -9.80 -9.58 7.21
N LEU A 10 -9.21 -10.69 7.65
CA LEU A 10 -7.82 -11.02 7.35
C LEU A 10 -7.60 -11.21 5.84
N GLY A 11 -8.50 -11.94 5.16
CA GLY A 11 -8.41 -12.14 3.70
C GLY A 11 -8.50 -10.83 2.91
N LEU A 12 -9.41 -9.92 3.28
CA LEU A 12 -9.54 -8.60 2.66
C LEU A 12 -8.31 -7.72 2.93
N ALA A 13 -7.77 -7.74 4.15
CA ALA A 13 -6.58 -6.98 4.51
C ALA A 13 -5.34 -7.47 3.74
N LEU A 14 -5.14 -8.79 3.66
CA LEU A 14 -4.06 -9.38 2.86
C LEU A 14 -4.19 -9.07 1.37
N GLY A 15 -5.41 -9.16 0.82
CA GLY A 15 -5.68 -8.79 -0.57
C GLY A 15 -5.41 -7.32 -0.85
N GLY A 16 -5.83 -6.42 0.05
CA GLY A 16 -5.55 -4.99 -0.02
C GLY A 16 -4.05 -4.69 -0.04
N ALA A 17 -3.28 -5.27 0.89
CA ALA A 17 -1.84 -5.07 0.94
C ALA A 17 -1.10 -5.59 -0.30
N LEU A 18 -1.54 -6.73 -0.88
CA LEU A 18 -1.01 -7.25 -2.14
C LEU A 18 -1.23 -6.28 -3.30
N ILE A 19 -2.44 -5.73 -3.44
CA ILE A 19 -2.77 -4.75 -4.49
C ILE A 19 -1.95 -3.47 -4.31
N PHE A 20 -1.86 -2.94 -3.09
CA PHE A 20 -1.06 -1.74 -2.81
C PHE A 20 0.43 -1.96 -3.07
N SER A 21 0.96 -3.14 -2.75
CA SER A 21 2.36 -3.50 -3.03
C SER A 21 2.64 -3.54 -4.54
N LEU A 22 1.71 -4.08 -5.34
CA LEU A 22 1.84 -4.07 -6.80
C LEU A 22 1.77 -2.65 -7.38
N TYR A 23 0.90 -1.80 -6.84
CA TYR A 23 0.83 -0.38 -7.20
C TYR A 23 2.15 0.35 -6.94
N LEU A 24 2.74 0.16 -5.75
CA LEU A 24 4.04 0.76 -5.39
C LEU A 24 5.14 0.35 -6.37
N VAL A 25 5.21 -0.93 -6.74
CA VAL A 25 6.19 -1.43 -7.72
C VAL A 25 5.99 -0.76 -9.09
N PHE A 26 4.73 -0.65 -9.53
CA PHE A 26 4.41 0.00 -10.80
C PHE A 26 4.77 1.48 -10.81
N ASP A 27 4.41 2.23 -9.76
CA ASP A 27 4.69 3.66 -9.65
C ASP A 27 6.20 3.92 -9.56
N THR A 28 6.92 3.08 -8.81
CA THR A 28 8.40 3.15 -8.75
C THR A 28 9.02 2.88 -10.12
N GLN A 29 8.54 1.87 -10.86
CA GLN A 29 9.02 1.60 -12.23
C GLN A 29 8.74 2.76 -13.18
N ARG A 30 7.59 3.42 -13.04
CA ARG A 30 7.23 4.60 -13.84
C ARG A 30 8.18 5.76 -13.57
N ILE A 31 8.43 6.06 -12.31
CA ILE A 31 9.33 7.13 -11.85
C ILE A 31 10.76 6.85 -12.35
N MET A 32 11.29 5.65 -12.12
CA MET A 32 12.65 5.29 -12.54
C MET A 32 12.89 5.40 -14.05
N ARG A 33 11.86 5.23 -14.88
CA ARG A 33 11.99 5.21 -16.35
C ARG A 33 11.66 6.53 -17.02
N LYS A 34 10.91 7.43 -16.37
CA LYS A 34 10.32 8.60 -17.03
C LYS A 34 10.54 9.93 -16.31
N THR A 35 11.13 9.95 -15.12
CA THR A 35 11.31 11.19 -14.37
C THR A 35 12.45 12.03 -14.96
N SER A 36 12.09 13.21 -15.46
CA SER A 36 13.03 14.27 -15.80
C SER A 36 13.67 14.83 -14.53
N PRO A 37 14.93 15.34 -14.55
CA PRO A 37 15.55 15.98 -13.40
C PRO A 37 14.73 17.12 -12.77
N GLU A 38 13.81 17.72 -13.54
CA GLU A 38 12.94 18.81 -13.09
C GLU A 38 11.74 18.33 -12.25
N GLU A 39 11.37 17.04 -12.38
CA GLU A 39 10.19 16.44 -11.74
C GLU A 39 10.56 15.59 -10.50
N TYR A 40 11.80 15.69 -10.02
CA TYR A 40 12.30 14.85 -8.93
C TYR A 40 11.55 15.06 -7.61
N ILE A 41 11.08 16.29 -7.36
CA ILE A 41 10.32 16.64 -6.15
C ILE A 41 8.97 15.90 -6.16
N ASP A 42 8.27 15.91 -7.29
CA ASP A 42 6.97 15.24 -7.45
C ASP A 42 7.12 13.72 -7.39
N ALA A 43 8.19 13.18 -7.97
CA ALA A 43 8.54 11.77 -7.85
C ALA A 43 8.81 11.36 -6.39
N ALA A 44 9.55 12.18 -5.63
CA ALA A 44 9.83 11.93 -4.22
C ALA A 44 8.55 11.97 -3.36
N ILE A 45 7.65 12.92 -3.63
CA ILE A 45 6.35 13.01 -2.95
C ILE A 45 5.49 11.78 -3.25
N GLN A 46 5.43 11.32 -4.51
CA GLN A 46 4.70 10.10 -4.89
C GLN A 46 5.21 8.88 -4.11
N ILE A 47 6.52 8.63 -4.12
CA ILE A 47 7.11 7.50 -3.41
C ILE A 47 6.84 7.60 -1.89
N TYR A 48 6.92 8.80 -1.31
CA TYR A 48 6.61 9.01 0.10
C TYR A 48 5.15 8.64 0.43
N LEU A 49 4.20 9.06 -0.41
CA LEU A 49 2.78 8.76 -0.21
C LEU A 49 2.51 7.26 -0.35
N ASP A 50 3.17 6.57 -1.29
CA ASP A 50 2.98 5.14 -1.50
C ASP A 50 3.57 4.31 -0.35
N ILE A 51 4.74 4.69 0.19
CA ILE A 51 5.29 4.09 1.41
C ILE A 51 4.34 4.29 2.60
N THR A 52 3.76 5.48 2.74
CA THR A 52 2.82 5.79 3.83
C THR A 52 1.55 4.95 3.71
N ARG A 53 1.02 4.74 2.50
CA ARG A 53 -0.13 3.85 2.25
C ARG A 53 0.19 2.41 2.64
N LEU A 54 1.34 1.90 2.22
CA LEU A 54 1.77 0.54 2.56
C LEU A 54 1.91 0.37 4.09
N PHE A 55 2.47 1.36 4.78
CA PHE A 55 2.58 1.35 6.23
C PHE A 55 1.21 1.23 6.92
N ILE A 56 0.22 2.02 6.50
CA ILE A 56 -1.13 1.96 7.05
C ILE A 56 -1.80 0.59 6.81
N GLU A 57 -1.63 0.01 5.62
CA GLU A 57 -2.15 -1.33 5.33
C GLU A 57 -1.50 -2.42 6.20
N ILE A 58 -0.19 -2.34 6.43
CA ILE A 58 0.50 -3.23 7.37
C ILE A 58 -0.07 -3.09 8.79
N LEU A 59 -0.30 -1.87 9.26
CA LEU A 59 -0.92 -1.63 10.58
C LEU A 59 -2.33 -2.23 10.68
N ARG A 60 -3.12 -2.14 9.61
CA ARG A 60 -4.46 -2.77 9.54
C ARG A 60 -4.39 -4.29 9.63
N ILE A 61 -3.44 -4.92 8.92
CA ILE A 61 -3.20 -6.36 8.99
C ILE A 61 -2.77 -6.77 10.40
N LEU A 62 -1.84 -6.03 11.02
CA LEU A 62 -1.38 -6.29 12.39
C LEU A 62 -2.53 -6.17 13.40
N GLU A 63 -3.40 -5.17 13.24
CA GLU A 63 -4.58 -5.02 14.07
C GLU A 63 -5.58 -6.18 13.88
N ALA A 64 -5.86 -6.58 12.64
CA ALA A 64 -6.74 -7.71 12.34
C ALA A 64 -6.19 -9.05 12.87
N THR A 65 -4.87 -9.20 12.88
CA THR A 65 -4.19 -10.39 13.45
C THR A 65 -4.25 -10.37 14.98
N ARG A 66 -4.12 -9.22 15.62
CA ARG A 66 -4.22 -9.07 17.09
C ARG A 66 -5.64 -9.26 17.63
N ARG A 67 -6.67 -8.98 16.82
CA ARG A 67 -8.08 -9.13 17.20
C ARG A 67 -8.62 -10.57 17.02
N ASN A 68 -7.86 -11.43 16.33
CA ASN A 68 -8.07 -12.89 16.24
C ASN A 68 -7.41 -13.61 17.42
#